data_AF-A0A1R3U1G7-F1
#
_entry.id   AF-A0A1R3U1G7-F1
#
_cell.length_a   1.000
_cell.length_b   1.000
_cell.length_c   1.000
_cell.angle_alpha   90.00
_cell.angle_beta   90.00
_cell.angle_gamma   90.00
#
_symmetry.space_group_name_H-M   'P 1'
#
loop_
_entity.id
_entity.type
_entity.pdbx_description
1 polymer ?
#
loop_
_entity_poly.entity_id
_entity_poly.type
_entity_poly.pdbx_seq_one_letter_code
_entity_poly.pdbx_strand_id
1 'polypeptide(L)' 'MFSQYYKKIISLCLIDIAISHIGRTVEVVWGDVGSNQVKIRAKVAQNPYLDLPFNRDIDVKA' A
#
# COMPACT_ATOMS: atom_id res chain seq x y z
N MET A 1 -4.30 -1.24 -7.30
CA MET A 1 -5.41 -2.16 -6.95
C MET A 1 -6.35 -1.46 -5.99
N PHE A 2 -7.67 -1.57 -6.13
CA PHE A 2 -8.60 -1.07 -5.11
C PHE A 2 -8.96 -2.19 -4.13
N SER A 3 -8.74 -1.97 -2.84
CA SER A 3 -9.21 -2.87 -1.78
C SER A 3 -10.61 -2.47 -1.33
N GLN A 4 -11.58 -3.38 -1.47
CA GLN A 4 -12.94 -3.15 -0.98
C GLN A 4 -13.05 -3.15 0.54
N TYR A 5 -12.23 -3.94 1.23
CA TYR A 5 -12.22 -4.00 2.69
C TYR A 5 -11.72 -2.67 3.28
N TYR A 6 -10.59 -2.17 2.78
CA TYR A 6 -9.99 -0.94 3.27
C TYR A 6 -10.49 0.34 2.60
N LYS A 7 -11.28 0.23 1.53
CA LYS A 7 -11.74 1.34 0.67
C LYS A 7 -10.59 2.25 0.20
N LYS A 8 -9.46 1.62 -0.18
CA LYS A 8 -8.22 2.32 -0.58
C LYS A 8 -7.66 1.77 -1.88
N ILE A 9 -7.07 2.65 -2.68
CA ILE A 9 -6.16 2.24 -3.75
C ILE A 9 -4.80 1.93 -3.13
N ILE A 10 -4.32 0.71 -3.35
CA ILE A 10 -3.06 0.18 -2.83
C ILE A 10 -2.21 -0.29 -4.02
N SER A 11 -0.91 -0.01 -3.96
CA SER A 11 0.12 -0.60 -4.82
C SER A 11 1.17 -1.30 -3.96
N LEU A 12 1.74 -2.37 -4.49
CA LEU A 12 2.95 -2.97 -3.94
C LEU A 12 4.14 -2.39 -4.70
N CYS A 13 5.22 -2.09 -3.99
CA CYS A 13 6.43 -1.56 -4.59
C CYS A 13 7.66 -2.03 -3.82
N LEU A 14 8.81 -1.92 -4.48
CA LEU A 14 10.11 -1.86 -3.84
C LEU A 14 10.51 -0.40 -3.75
N ILE A 15 11.09 0.02 -2.63
CA ILE A 15 11.43 1.42 -2.37
C ILE A 15 12.78 1.50 -1.64
N ASP A 16 13.51 2.59 -1.83
CA ASP A 16 14.78 2.84 -1.14
C ASP A 16 14.58 2.92 0.39
N ILE A 17 15.52 2.33 1.14
CA ILE A 17 15.50 2.27 2.60
C ILE A 17 15.41 3.68 3.22
N ALA A 18 16.08 4.68 2.64
CA ALA A 18 16.09 6.05 3.16
C ALA A 18 14.71 6.72 3.15
N ILE A 19 13.76 6.20 2.36
CA ILE A 19 12.39 6.75 2.24
C ILE A 19 11.31 5.71 2.58
N SER A 20 11.68 4.53 3.08
CA SER A 20 10.76 3.41 3.37
C SER A 20 10.03 3.54 4.72
N HIS A 21 10.22 4.64 5.44
CA HIS A 21 9.58 4.86 6.74
C HIS A 21 8.05 4.85 6.62
N ILE A 22 7.39 4.02 7.44
CA ILE A 22 5.92 3.93 7.49
C ILE A 22 5.32 5.31 7.75
N GLY A 23 4.27 5.66 7.01
CA GLY A 23 3.59 6.96 7.09
C GLY A 23 4.27 8.10 6.32
N ARG A 24 5.46 7.87 5.74
CA ARG A 24 6.11 8.83 4.84
C ARG A 24 5.23 9.11 3.62
N THR A 25 5.10 10.38 3.25
CA THR A 25 4.42 10.77 2.00
C THR A 25 5.38 10.65 0.83
N VAL A 26 4.94 10.01 -0.25
CA VAL A 26 5.65 9.88 -1.52
C VAL A 26 4.72 10.26 -2.67
N GLU A 27 5.26 10.47 -3.86
CA GLU A 27 4.49 10.65 -5.09
C GLU A 27 4.68 9.44 -6.01
N VAL A 28 3.58 8.88 -6.50
CA VAL A 28 3.58 7.86 -7.55
C VAL A 28 3.23 8.55 -8.87
N VAL A 29 4.11 8.43 -9.85
CA VAL A 29 3.81 8.85 -11.23
C VAL A 29 2.91 7.78 -11.85
N TRP A 30 1.69 8.15 -12.19
CA TRP A 30 0.69 7.25 -12.76
C TRP A 30 0.41 7.60 -14.22
N GLY A 31 0.59 6.62 -15.12
CA GLY A 31 0.47 6.76 -16.56
C GLY A 31 1.77 6.42 -17.30
N ASP A 32 1.66 6.15 -18.59
CA ASP A 32 2.79 5.73 -19.42
C ASP A 32 3.58 6.93 -19.95
N VAL A 33 4.87 6.71 -20.25
CA VAL A 33 5.71 7.71 -20.91
C VAL A 33 5.11 8.10 -22.25
N GLY A 34 4.99 9.41 -22.51
CA GLY A 34 4.35 9.93 -23.73
C GLY A 34 2.82 10.04 -23.65
N SER A 35 2.21 9.65 -22.52
CA SER A 35 0.80 9.89 -22.21
C SER A 35 0.63 10.95 -21.13
N ASN A 36 -0.62 11.29 -20.80
CA ASN A 36 -0.90 12.15 -19.66
C ASN A 36 -0.59 11.42 -18.34
N GLN A 37 0.42 11.91 -17.62
CA GLN A 37 0.80 11.40 -16.31
C GLN A 37 0.25 12.26 -15.18
N VAL A 38 -0.12 11.61 -14.08
CA VAL A 38 -0.58 12.28 -12.85
C VAL A 38 0.31 11.88 -11.69
N LYS A 39 0.70 12.84 -10.86
CA LYS A 39 1.40 12.57 -9.60
C LYS A 39 0.38 12.33 -8.49
N ILE A 40 0.34 11.10 -7.99
CA ILE A 40 -0.58 10.68 -6.93
C ILE A 40 0.20 10.66 -5.61
N ARG A 41 -0.24 11.45 -4.63
CA ARG A 41 0.30 11.38 -3.28
C ARG A 41 -0.10 10.06 -2.63
N ALA A 42 0.88 9.32 -2.11
CA ALA A 42 0.69 8.06 -1.40
C ALA A 42 1.40 8.08 -0.04
N LYS A 43 1.00 7.16 0.84
CA LYS A 43 1.63 6.94 2.14
C LYS A 43 2.29 5.58 2.14
N VAL A 44 3.56 5.53 2.55
CA VAL A 44 4.28 4.27 2.75
C VAL A 44 3.60 3.48 3.88
N ALA A 45 3.34 2.20 3.63
CA ALA A 45 2.72 1.29 4.58
C ALA A 45 3.47 -0.04 4.59
N GLN A 46 3.30 -0.80 5.67
CA GLN A 46 3.86 -2.16 5.77
C GLN A 46 3.25 -3.10 4.72
N ASN A 47 4.02 -4.13 4.37
CA ASN A 47 3.54 -5.28 3.63
C ASN A 47 3.65 -6.53 4.53
N PRO A 48 2.56 -7.28 4.77
CA PRO A 48 1.20 -7.05 4.29
C PRO A 48 0.55 -5.78 4.87
N TYR A 49 -0.39 -5.18 4.14
CA TYR A 49 -1.13 -3.98 4.59
C TYR A 49 -2.11 -4.26 5.75
N LEU A 50 -2.26 -5.53 6.16
CA LEU A 50 -3.22 -5.97 7.14
C LEU A 50 -2.90 -5.43 8.54
N ASP A 51 -3.93 -4.91 9.19
CA ASP A 51 -4.01 -4.58 10.61
C ASP A 51 -4.80 -5.64 11.40
N LEU A 52 -4.86 -6.86 10.86
CA LEU A 52 -5.59 -7.98 11.41
C LEU A 52 -4.64 -9.02 12.04
N PRO A 53 -5.12 -9.81 13.03
CA PRO A 53 -4.38 -10.96 13.55
C PRO A 53 -4.05 -11.95 12.43
N PHE A 54 -2.96 -12.71 12.59
CA PHE A 54 -2.70 -13.81 11.68
C PHE A 54 -3.76 -14.90 11.88
N ASN A 55 -4.20 -15.51 10.78
CA ASN A 55 -5.20 -16.57 10.83
C ASN A 55 -4.84 -17.72 11.78
N ARG A 56 -3.54 -18.02 11.94
CA ARG A 56 -3.04 -19.08 12.85
C ARG A 56 -3.29 -18.79 14.33
N ASP A 57 -3.55 -17.53 14.68
CA ASP A 57 -3.76 -17.08 16.06
C ASP A 57 -5.25 -16.97 16.41
N ILE A 58 -6.16 -17.37 15.50
CA ILE A 58 -7.61 -17.30 15.69
C ILE A 58 -8.17 -18.71 15.97
N ASP A 59 -8.81 -18.89 17.12
CA ASP A 59 -9.58 -20.10 17.42
C ASP A 59 -10.99 -20.00 16.81
N VAL A 60 -11.37 -21.01 16.02
CA VAL A 60 -12.63 -21.06 15.26
C VAL A 60 -13.62 -22.10 15.79
N LYS A 61 -13.33 -22.74 16.93
CA LYS A 61 -14.13 -23.86 17.48
C LYS A 61 -15.11 -23.47 18.61
N ALA A 62 -15.39 -22.19 18.79
CA ALA A 62 -16.36 -21.70 19.78
C ALA A 62 -17.82 -21.99 19.37
#